data_AF-A0A858X6P8-F1
#
_entry.id   AF-A0A858X6P8-F1
#
_cell.length_a   1.000
_cell.length_b   1.000
_cell.length_c   1.000
_cell.angle_alpha   90.00
_cell.angle_beta   90.00
_cell.angle_gamma   90.00
#
_symmetry.space_group_name_H-M   'P 1'
#
loop_
_entity.id
_entity.type
_entity.pdbx_description
1 polymer ?
#
loop_
_entity_poly.entity_id
_entity_poly.type
_entity_poly.pdbx_seq_one_letter_code
_entity_poly.pdbx_strand_id
1 'polypeptide(L)' 'MEFAPGDVVELKSGGPLLTVVTATAEKVSCIWFEETVGEFRTHEFAPVLLSKAELEGEEEDEDEEDEDEDER' A
#
# COMPACT_ATOMS: atom_id res chain seq x y z
N MET A 1 9.72 4.13 -9.37
CA MET A 1 9.31 2.77 -8.97
C MET A 1 7.83 2.87 -8.66
N GLU A 2 6.98 2.04 -9.26
CA GLU A 2 5.52 2.25 -9.20
C GLU A 2 4.90 1.89 -7.84
N PHE A 3 5.60 1.06 -7.05
CA PHE A 3 5.17 0.59 -5.73
C PHE A 3 6.22 0.91 -4.67
N ALA A 4 5.76 1.18 -3.46
CA ALA A 4 6.55 1.43 -2.26
C ALA A 4 6.06 0.54 -1.09
N PRO A 5 6.92 0.22 -0.11
CA PRO A 5 6.48 -0.43 1.12
C PRO A 5 5.35 0.34 1.79
N GLY A 6 4.30 -0.36 2.22
CA GLY A 6 3.09 0.21 2.80
C GLY A 6 1.94 0.42 1.80
N ASP A 7 2.22 0.48 0.49
CA ASP A 7 1.16 0.57 -0.52
C ASP A 7 0.20 -0.63 -0.39
N VAL A 8 -1.10 -0.35 -0.52
CA VAL A 8 -2.12 -1.38 -0.67
C VAL A 8 -2.36 -1.62 -2.16
N VAL A 9 -2.25 -2.87 -2.56
CA VAL A 9 -2.32 -3.29 -3.97
C VAL A 9 -3.24 -4.50 -4.11
N GLU A 10 -3.76 -4.68 -5.31
CA GLU A 10 -4.53 -5.86 -5.71
C GLU A 10 -3.91 -6.45 -6.98
N LEU A 11 -4.12 -7.74 -7.22
CA LEU A 11 -3.88 -8.31 -8.55
C LEU A 11 -4.89 -7.73 -9.55
N LYS A 12 -4.44 -7.43 -10.77
CA LYS A 12 -5.31 -6.97 -11.87
C LYS A 12 -6.41 -7.97 -12.26
N SER A 13 -6.25 -9.24 -11.87
CA SER A 13 -7.28 -10.28 -12.00
C SER A 13 -8.38 -10.19 -10.93
N GLY A 14 -8.26 -9.25 -9.99
CA GLY A 14 -8.98 -9.24 -8.72
C GLY A 14 -8.31 -10.12 -7.68
N GLY A 15 -8.79 -10.07 -6.44
CA GLY A 15 -8.38 -10.95 -5.35
C GLY A 15 -8.46 -10.29 -3.98
N PRO A 16 -7.71 -10.79 -2.98
CA PRO A 16 -7.56 -10.09 -1.73
C PRO A 16 -6.67 -8.85 -1.91
N LEU A 17 -6.90 -7.86 -1.05
CA LEU A 17 -5.98 -6.73 -0.90
C LEU A 17 -4.67 -7.21 -0.26
N LEU A 18 -3.57 -6.71 -0.81
CA LEU A 18 -2.21 -7.05 -0.40
C LEU A 18 -1.48 -5.81 0.06
N THR A 19 -0.64 -5.93 1.09
CA THR A 19 0.25 -4.84 1.53
C THR A 19 1.65 -5.08 1.01
N VAL A 20 2.26 -4.09 0.36
CA VAL A 20 3.63 -4.17 -0.14
C VAL A 20 4.62 -4.11 1.03
N VAL A 21 5.51 -5.10 1.11
CA VAL A 21 6.60 -5.16 2.10
C VAL A 21 7.90 -4.62 1.50
N THR A 22 8.21 -5.03 0.27
CA THR A 22 9.37 -4.55 -0.49
C THR A 22 9.04 -4.46 -1.97
N ALA A 23 9.63 -3.49 -2.66
CA ALA A 23 9.47 -3.32 -4.09
C ALA A 23 10.84 -3.21 -4.77
N THR A 24 11.06 -4.06 -5.78
CA THR A 24 12.22 -4.05 -6.68
C THR A 24 11.73 -3.89 -8.13
N ALA A 25 12.63 -3.63 -9.08
CA ALA A 25 12.24 -3.40 -10.47
C ALA A 25 11.62 -4.66 -11.11
N GLU A 26 11.96 -5.84 -10.59
CA GLU A 26 11.54 -7.13 -11.12
C GLU A 26 10.41 -7.78 -10.29
N LYS A 27 10.36 -7.47 -8.99
CA LYS A 27 9.47 -8.14 -8.04
C LYS A 27 8.95 -7.21 -6.95
N VAL A 28 7.71 -7.43 -6.55
CA VAL A 28 7.07 -6.79 -5.39
C VAL A 28 6.70 -7.90 -4.41
N SER A 29 7.22 -7.84 -3.19
CA SER A 29 6.84 -8.76 -2.12
C SER A 29 5.65 -8.18 -1.38
N CYS A 30 4.57 -8.95 -1.30
CA CYS A 30 3.36 -8.54 -0.61
C CYS A 30 3.00 -9.52 0.51
N ILE A 31 2.35 -9.00 1.55
CA ILE A 31 1.76 -9.76 2.64
C ILE A 31 0.26 -9.49 2.71
N TRP A 32 -0.54 -10.51 3.00
CA TRP A 32 -1.97 -10.39 3.26
C TRP A 32 -2.43 -11.42 4.27
N PHE A 33 -3.60 -11.20 4.84
CA PHE A 33 -4.26 -12.18 5.70
C PHE A 33 -5.17 -13.07 4.84
N GLU A 34 -4.90 -14.37 4.79
CA GLU A 34 -5.72 -15.32 4.04
C GLU A 34 -6.86 -15.82 4.94
N GLU A 35 -8.06 -15.24 4.78
CA GLU A 35 -9.22 -15.54 5.64
C GLU A 35 -9.61 -17.02 5.63
N THR A 36 -9.42 -17.71 4.51
CA THR A 36 -9.75 -19.14 4.37
C THR A 36 -8.88 -20.02 5.28
N VAL A 37 -7.62 -19.62 5.49
CA VAL A 37 -6.64 -20.38 6.27
C VAL A 37 -6.46 -19.79 7.67
N GLY A 38 -6.81 -18.52 7.87
CA GLY A 38 -6.68 -17.80 9.13
C GLY A 38 -5.23 -17.43 9.46
N GLU A 39 -4.38 -17.25 8.45
CA GLU A 39 -2.95 -16.99 8.61
C GLU A 39 -2.46 -15.91 7.65
N PHE A 40 -1.35 -15.24 8.02
CA PHE A 40 -0.65 -14.35 7.10
C PHE A 40 0.07 -15.15 6.01
N ARG A 41 -0.06 -14.68 4.77
CA ARG A 41 0.65 -15.20 3.61
C ARG A 41 1.51 -14.12 3.00
N THR A 42 2.65 -14.53 2.46
CA THR A 42 3.57 -13.66 1.73
C THR A 42 3.85 -14.26 0.37
N HIS A 43 3.89 -13.42 -0.67
CA HIS A 43 4.22 -13.86 -2.02
C HIS A 43 4.89 -12.73 -2.82
N GLU A 44 5.79 -13.10 -3.74
CA GLU A 44 6.43 -12.17 -4.67
C GLU A 44 5.68 -12.14 -6.01
N PHE A 45 5.28 -10.96 -6.47
CA PHE A 45 4.60 -10.76 -7.75
C PHE A 45 5.44 -9.93 -8.71
N ALA A 46 5.27 -10.14 -10.00
CA ALA A 46 5.80 -9.20 -10.99
C ALA A 46 5.00 -7.88 -10.93
N PRO A 47 5.66 -6.70 -10.98
CA PRO A 47 4.97 -5.41 -10.87
C PRO A 47 3.79 -5.24 -11.84
N VAL A 48 3.92 -5.78 -13.05
CA VAL A 48 2.88 -5.70 -14.10
C VAL A 48 1.54 -6.33 -13.70
N LEU A 49 1.54 -7.26 -12.74
CA LEU A 49 0.34 -7.97 -12.28
C LEU A 49 -0.45 -7.18 -11.23
N LEU A 50 0.13 -6.15 -10.64
CA LEU A 50 -0.45 -5.40 -9.53
C LEU A 50 -1.03 -4.05 -9.98
N SER A 51 -2.03 -3.58 -9.25
CA SER A 51 -2.57 -2.22 -9.30
C SER A 51 -2.71 -1.68 -7.89
N LYS A 52 -2.47 -0.38 -7.67
CA LYS A 52 -2.77 0.27 -6.40
C LYS A 52 -4.27 0.19 -6.14
N ALA A 53 -4.65 -0.23 -4.93
CA ALA A 53 -6.03 -0.23 -4.50
C ALA A 53 -6.38 1.15 -3.96
N GLU A 54 -7.51 1.71 -4.38
CA GLU A 54 -8.07 2.91 -3.77
C GLU A 54 -8.84 2.47 -2.53
N LEU A 55 -8.34 2.82 -1.35
CA LEU A 55 -9.07 2.63 -0.11
C LEU A 55 -9.96 3.86 0.10
N GLU A 56 -11.27 3.68 -0.04
CA GLU A 56 -12.25 4.72 0.30
C GLU A 56 -12.25 4.91 1.83
N GLY A 57 -11.40 5.80 2.35
CA GLY A 57 -11.39 6.10 3.79
C GLY A 57 -10.20 6.88 4.38
N GLU A 58 -9.20 7.26 3.60
CA GLU A 58 -8.13 8.13 4.07
C GLU A 58 -8.52 9.58 3.75
N GLU A 59 -9.23 10.23 4.66
CA GLU A 59 -9.34 11.69 4.65
C GLU A 59 -7.92 12.22 4.86
N GLU A 60 -7.38 12.89 3.83
CA GLU A 60 -6.11 13.59 3.90
C GLU A 60 -6.22 14.62 5.04
N ASP A 61 -5.54 14.37 6.17
CA ASP A 61 -5.31 15.39 7.20
C ASP A 61 -4.53 16.52 6.51
N GLU A 62 -5.25 17.53 6.00
CA GLU A 62 -4.68 18.77 5.50
C GLU A 62 -3.92 19.42 6.67
N ASP A 63 -2.60 19.39 6.59
CA ASP A 63 -1.68 20.10 7.48
C ASP A 63 -2.11 21.58 7.59
N GLU A 64 -2.79 21.97 8.68
CA GLU A 64 -3.03 23.39 9.00
C GLU A 64 -1.70 24.04 9.39
N GLU A 65 -1.35 25.06 8.61
CA GLU A 65 -0.10 25.81 8.53
C GLU A 65 0.42 26.35 9.89
N ASP A 66 1.74 26.30 10.09
CA ASP A 66 2.49 26.98 11.15
C ASP A 66 2.08 28.46 11.25
N GLU A 67 1.37 28.86 12.33
CA GLU A 67 1.23 30.27 12.70
C GLU A 67 2.52 30.73 13.39
N ASP A 68 3.37 31.43 12.63
CA ASP A 68 4.59 32.11 13.06
C ASP A 68 4.43 32.85 14.42
N GLU A 69 5.28 32.50 15.38
CA GLU A 69 5.64 33.37 16.50
C GLU A 69 6.33 34.63 15.96
N ASP A 70 5.66 35.80 15.98
CA ASP A 70 6.37 37.08 15.91
C ASP A 70 5.87 38.09 16.97
N GLU A 71 6.77 38.26 17.94
CA GLU A 71 6.80 39.13 19.11
C GLU A 71 6.64 40.62 18.73
N ARG A 72 5.65 41.35 19.29
CA ARG A 72 5.71 42.81 19.54
C ARG A 72 4.85 43.31 20.69
#